data_AF-A0A2Z7C610-F1
#
_entry.id   AF-A0A2Z7C610-F1
#
_cell.length_a   1.000
_cell.length_b   1.000
_cell.length_c   1.000
_cell.angle_alpha   90.00
_cell.angle_beta   90.00
_cell.angle_gamma   90.00
#
_symmetry.space_group_name_H-M   'P 1'
#
loop_
_entity.id
_entity.type
_entity.pdbx_description
1 polymer ?
#
loop_
_entity_poly.entity_id
_entity_poly.type
_entity_poly.pdbx_seq_one_letter_code
_entity_poly.pdbx_strand_id
1 'polypeptide(L)'
;MSGMSMGVPPQSDHLDQKADPKKPGQLQTAVSGNLMGSLRVIELQLVAFIMVFSVSGLVPLRDLIFPALISVYIVAISRFAFPKLSDSAKSPELFRGSRLFRLYVMLGTTIGLFLPLAYVLGGFARGDDHAVRSATPHLFLLSFQILTENVISGLSLFSSPVRALVPMLYTTRRVIVIIDWVNDVWMNKTLRANDELKDVAWFWFGRVLAVANLVYFMVNLLCFLIPVFLPRAFEKYFKERDELHAKMAEDKRYSRESDSKKAE
;
A
#
# COMPACT_ATOMS: atom_id res chain seq x y z
N MET A 1 45.16 -28.09 -36.35
CA MET A 1 46.47 -28.13 -35.67
C MET A 1 46.72 -26.76 -35.06
N SER A 2 47.11 -26.72 -33.79
CA SER A 2 47.81 -25.68 -33.00
C SER A 2 47.80 -24.24 -33.54
N GLY A 3 47.46 -23.19 -32.80
CA GLY A 3 47.69 -22.94 -31.38
C GLY A 3 48.45 -21.60 -31.24
N MET A 4 48.29 -20.93 -30.09
CA MET A 4 49.11 -19.82 -29.57
C MET A 4 49.02 -18.45 -30.28
N SER A 5 49.22 -17.30 -29.64
CA SER A 5 49.21 -16.91 -28.22
C SER A 5 49.29 -15.37 -28.18
N MET A 6 48.44 -14.79 -27.31
CA MET A 6 48.61 -13.60 -26.47
C MET A 6 49.94 -12.83 -26.50
N GLY A 7 49.85 -11.49 -26.57
CA GLY A 7 50.93 -10.55 -26.26
C GLY A 7 50.41 -9.12 -26.07
N VAL A 8 50.48 -8.61 -24.83
CA VAL A 8 49.98 -7.35 -24.23
C VAL A 8 50.94 -6.15 -24.52
N PRO A 9 50.54 -4.87 -24.33
CA PRO A 9 51.01 -3.68 -25.05
C PRO A 9 52.07 -2.85 -24.29
N PRO A 10 52.42 -1.65 -24.79
CA PRO A 10 52.57 -0.46 -23.94
C PRO A 10 51.80 0.74 -24.54
N GLN A 11 50.88 1.40 -23.83
CA GLN A 11 51.03 2.44 -22.81
C GLN A 11 51.58 3.80 -23.32
N SER A 12 50.63 4.73 -23.41
CA SER A 12 50.65 6.21 -23.26
C SER A 12 51.67 7.07 -24.04
N ASP A 13 51.17 8.00 -24.85
CA ASP A 13 51.06 9.39 -24.38
C ASP A 13 50.14 10.28 -25.25
N HIS A 14 49.21 10.92 -24.54
CA HIS A 14 48.57 12.23 -24.74
C HIS A 14 48.43 12.82 -26.15
N LEU A 15 47.17 12.98 -26.59
CA LEU A 15 46.68 14.28 -27.09
C LEU A 15 45.18 14.45 -26.78
N ASP A 16 44.86 15.61 -26.22
CA ASP A 16 43.54 16.09 -25.82
C ASP A 16 42.48 15.99 -26.92
N GLN A 17 41.38 15.29 -26.63
CA GLN A 17 40.14 15.46 -27.36
C GLN A 17 38.93 15.46 -26.39
N LYS A 18 38.57 16.69 -25.99
CA LYS A 18 37.25 17.20 -25.62
C LYS A 18 36.17 16.11 -25.41
N ALA A 19 36.01 15.66 -24.17
CA ALA A 19 34.86 14.84 -23.77
C ALA A 19 33.64 15.74 -23.52
N ASP A 20 32.63 15.61 -24.38
CA ASP A 20 31.26 16.05 -24.10
C ASP A 20 30.72 15.33 -22.86
N PRO A 21 30.11 16.02 -21.88
CA PRO A 21 29.53 15.37 -20.72
C PRO A 21 28.24 14.63 -21.13
N LYS A 22 28.28 13.29 -21.11
CA LYS A 22 27.08 12.44 -21.20
C LYS A 22 26.07 12.84 -20.13
N LYS A 23 24.87 13.24 -20.58
CA LYS A 23 23.70 13.57 -19.76
C LYS A 23 23.36 12.42 -18.79
N PRO A 24 23.14 12.70 -17.49
CA PRO A 24 22.73 11.70 -16.49
C PRO A 24 21.22 11.34 -16.58
N GLY A 25 20.67 11.19 -17.79
CA GLY A 25 19.23 11.03 -18.02
C GLY A 25 18.75 9.63 -18.39
N GLN A 26 19.63 8.70 -18.78
CA GLN A 26 19.20 7.41 -19.36
C GLN A 26 19.19 6.23 -18.39
N LEU A 27 19.86 6.31 -17.23
CA LEU A 27 19.86 5.20 -16.27
C LEU A 27 18.61 5.18 -15.37
N GLN A 28 17.92 6.31 -15.19
CA GLN A 28 16.70 6.37 -14.36
C GLN A 28 15.46 5.81 -15.07
N THR A 29 15.39 5.91 -16.41
CA THR A 29 14.22 5.44 -17.17
C THR A 29 14.15 3.92 -17.27
N ALA A 30 15.30 3.23 -17.31
CA ALA A 30 15.34 1.76 -17.38
C ALA A 30 14.92 1.07 -16.07
N VAL A 31 15.18 1.70 -14.92
CA VAL A 31 14.75 1.18 -13.60
C VAL A 31 13.24 1.40 -13.39
N SER A 32 12.68 2.50 -13.91
CA SER A 32 11.23 2.77 -13.84
C SER A 32 10.40 1.80 -14.69
N GLY A 33 10.93 1.31 -15.83
CA GLY A 33 10.25 0.34 -16.68
C GLY A 33 10.06 -1.05 -16.03
N ASN A 34 11.08 -1.53 -15.29
CA ASN A 34 11.00 -2.81 -14.57
C ASN A 34 10.10 -2.74 -13.33
N LEU A 35 10.06 -1.59 -12.65
CA LEU A 35 9.18 -1.39 -11.48
C LEU A 35 7.71 -1.22 -11.89
N MET A 36 7.43 -0.53 -13.00
CA MET A 36 6.06 -0.43 -13.54
C MET A 36 5.50 -1.77 -14.03
N GLY A 37 6.35 -2.64 -14.59
CA GLY A 37 5.96 -4.02 -14.91
C GLY A 37 5.65 -4.85 -13.67
N SER A 38 6.50 -4.75 -12.63
CA SER A 38 6.32 -5.46 -11.36
C SER A 38 5.02 -5.05 -10.64
N LEU A 39 4.68 -3.75 -10.61
CA LEU A 39 3.45 -3.27 -9.97
C LEU A 39 2.19 -3.85 -10.64
N ARG A 40 2.14 -3.91 -11.99
CA ARG A 40 1.03 -4.55 -12.70
C ARG A 40 0.92 -6.04 -12.39
N VAL A 41 2.04 -6.74 -12.25
CA VAL A 41 2.05 -8.17 -11.89
C VAL A 41 1.54 -8.37 -10.46
N ILE A 42 1.94 -7.52 -9.50
CA ILE A 42 1.44 -7.57 -8.13
C ILE A 42 -0.07 -7.32 -8.10
N GLU A 43 -0.57 -6.34 -8.84
CA GLU A 43 -2.01 -6.07 -8.96
C GLU A 43 -2.77 -7.28 -9.53
N LEU A 44 -2.25 -7.89 -10.60
CA LEU A 44 -2.82 -9.12 -11.18
C LEU A 44 -2.84 -10.27 -10.18
N GLN A 45 -1.76 -10.45 -9.41
CA GLN A 45 -1.71 -11.47 -8.35
C GLN A 45 -2.72 -11.20 -7.24
N LEU A 46 -2.86 -9.95 -6.82
CA LEU A 46 -3.84 -9.55 -5.81
C LEU A 46 -5.27 -9.80 -6.31
N VAL A 47 -5.57 -9.48 -7.57
CA VAL A 47 -6.88 -9.76 -8.19
C VAL A 47 -7.14 -11.27 -8.25
N ALA A 48 -6.15 -12.07 -8.66
CA ALA A 48 -6.29 -13.53 -8.68
C ALA A 48 -6.54 -14.08 -7.27
N PHE A 49 -5.79 -13.61 -6.28
CA PHE A 49 -5.94 -14.00 -4.88
C PHE A 49 -7.32 -13.63 -4.31
N ILE A 50 -7.77 -12.42 -4.58
CA ILE A 50 -9.12 -11.93 -4.25
C ILE A 50 -10.19 -12.83 -4.88
N MET A 51 -10.08 -13.10 -6.18
CA MET A 51 -11.05 -13.92 -6.91
C MET A 51 -11.13 -15.33 -6.33
N VAL A 52 -9.99 -15.96 -6.04
CA VAL A 52 -9.93 -17.29 -5.42
C VAL A 52 -10.65 -17.30 -4.08
N PHE A 53 -10.43 -16.28 -3.23
CA PHE A 53 -11.10 -16.19 -1.93
C PHE A 53 -12.59 -15.88 -2.02
N SER A 54 -13.01 -15.05 -2.98
CA SER A 54 -14.42 -14.78 -3.26
C SER A 54 -15.16 -16.03 -3.74
N VAL A 55 -14.57 -16.77 -4.68
CA VAL A 55 -15.20 -17.97 -5.27
C VAL A 55 -15.18 -19.16 -4.31
N SER A 56 -14.17 -19.28 -3.45
CA SER A 56 -14.07 -20.36 -2.46
C SER A 56 -15.11 -20.26 -1.33
N GLY A 57 -15.84 -19.16 -1.21
CA GLY A 57 -16.84 -18.97 -0.15
C GLY A 57 -16.25 -18.85 1.27
N LEU A 58 -14.94 -18.60 1.38
CA LEU A 58 -14.21 -18.44 2.65
C LEU A 58 -14.36 -17.05 3.27
N VAL A 59 -14.91 -16.11 2.50
CA VAL A 59 -15.11 -14.72 2.90
C VAL A 59 -16.60 -14.48 3.15
N PRO A 60 -17.01 -13.99 4.33
CA PRO A 60 -18.39 -13.62 4.61
C PRO A 60 -18.92 -12.60 3.59
N LEU A 61 -20.20 -12.67 3.25
CA LEU A 61 -20.84 -11.73 2.30
C LEU A 61 -20.67 -10.26 2.72
N ARG A 62 -20.64 -9.99 4.03
CA ARG A 62 -20.40 -8.64 4.57
C ARG A 62 -19.03 -8.09 4.16
N ASP A 63 -18.00 -8.93 4.18
CA ASP A 63 -16.65 -8.57 3.78
C ASP A 63 -16.50 -8.50 2.26
N LEU A 64 -17.27 -9.29 1.51
CA LEU A 64 -17.30 -9.24 0.05
C LEU A 64 -17.93 -7.93 -0.48
N ILE A 65 -19.01 -7.47 0.14
CA ILE A 65 -19.73 -6.26 -0.28
C ILE A 65 -18.99 -4.99 0.16
N PHE A 66 -18.23 -5.06 1.25
CA PHE A 66 -17.54 -3.90 1.83
C PHE A 66 -16.62 -3.14 0.85
N PRO A 67 -15.70 -3.78 0.09
CA PRO A 67 -14.87 -3.11 -0.91
C PRO A 67 -15.69 -2.35 -1.97
N ALA A 68 -16.84 -2.89 -2.38
CA ALA A 68 -17.73 -2.22 -3.35
C ALA A 68 -18.33 -0.95 -2.75
N LEU A 69 -18.84 -1.02 -1.51
CA LEU A 69 -19.39 0.14 -0.80
C LEU A 69 -18.33 1.22 -0.55
N ILE A 70 -17.12 0.83 -0.12
CA ILE A 70 -16.01 1.76 0.07
C ILE A 70 -15.59 2.40 -1.25
N SER A 71 -15.55 1.65 -2.35
CA SER A 71 -15.23 2.22 -3.66
C SER A 71 -16.22 3.31 -4.08
N VAL A 72 -17.52 3.07 -3.91
CA VAL A 72 -18.58 4.07 -4.16
C VAL A 72 -18.40 5.29 -3.25
N TYR A 73 -18.18 5.08 -1.96
CA TYR A 73 -17.99 6.14 -0.98
C TYR A 73 -16.74 7.01 -1.28
N ILE A 74 -15.63 6.39 -1.65
CA ILE A 74 -14.39 7.08 -2.04
C ILE A 74 -14.59 7.93 -3.29
N VAL A 75 -15.31 7.41 -4.29
CA VAL A 75 -15.66 8.18 -5.49
C VAL A 75 -16.56 9.36 -5.13
N ALA A 76 -17.57 9.17 -4.28
CA ALA A 76 -18.43 10.24 -3.82
C ALA A 76 -17.63 11.34 -3.09
N ILE A 77 -16.79 10.98 -2.11
CA ILE A 77 -15.95 11.94 -1.38
C ILE A 77 -14.99 12.68 -2.31
N SER A 78 -14.39 11.98 -3.27
CA SER A 78 -13.48 12.62 -4.24
C SER A 78 -14.15 13.68 -5.11
N ARG A 79 -15.46 13.57 -5.33
CA ARG A 79 -16.26 14.52 -6.13
C ARG A 79 -16.82 15.64 -5.27
N PHE A 80 -17.35 15.33 -4.09
CA PHE A 80 -18.12 16.27 -3.28
C PHE A 80 -17.31 17.01 -2.22
N ALA A 81 -16.38 16.32 -1.54
CA ALA A 81 -15.67 16.88 -0.39
C ALA A 81 -14.23 17.29 -0.74
N PHE A 82 -13.52 16.45 -1.51
CA PHE A 82 -12.11 16.66 -1.82
C PHE A 82 -11.81 16.56 -3.33
N PRO A 83 -12.37 17.47 -4.16
CA PRO A 83 -12.07 17.55 -5.59
C PRO A 83 -10.57 17.72 -5.86
N LYS A 84 -10.09 17.29 -7.01
CA LYS A 84 -8.68 17.44 -7.41
C LYS A 84 -8.38 18.91 -7.73
N LEU A 85 -7.38 19.50 -7.07
CA LEU A 85 -7.06 20.93 -7.20
C LEU A 85 -5.99 21.26 -8.25
N SER A 86 -5.08 20.34 -8.57
CA SER A 86 -4.06 20.58 -9.59
C SER A 86 -3.34 19.29 -9.99
N ASP A 87 -2.90 19.18 -11.24
CA ASP A 87 -2.00 18.13 -11.74
C ASP A 87 -0.52 18.34 -11.33
N SER A 88 -0.17 19.46 -10.69
CA SER A 88 1.22 19.90 -10.59
C SER A 88 2.02 19.39 -9.37
N ALA A 89 1.43 18.66 -8.43
CA ALA A 89 2.15 18.23 -7.24
C ALA A 89 2.77 16.83 -7.44
N LYS A 90 3.99 16.78 -8.00
CA LYS A 90 4.91 15.67 -7.75
C LYS A 90 5.05 15.54 -6.24
N SER A 91 4.40 14.53 -5.66
CA SER A 91 4.43 14.32 -4.22
C SER A 91 5.86 14.02 -3.77
N PRO A 92 6.45 14.83 -2.87
CA PRO A 92 7.62 14.37 -2.14
C PRO A 92 7.16 13.18 -1.29
N GLU A 93 7.95 12.11 -1.33
CA GLU A 93 7.77 10.93 -0.49
C GLU A 93 7.51 11.38 0.96
N LEU A 94 6.28 11.16 1.43
CA LEU A 94 5.78 11.78 2.66
C LEU A 94 6.43 11.23 3.93
N PHE A 95 7.35 10.26 3.79
CA PHE A 95 8.11 9.67 4.87
C PHE A 95 9.56 9.40 4.44
N ARG A 96 10.48 10.30 4.80
CA ARG A 96 11.92 10.02 4.80
C ARG A 96 12.17 8.98 5.90
N GLY A 97 12.12 7.70 5.51
CA GLY A 97 12.04 6.58 6.44
C GLY A 97 13.22 6.48 7.40
N SER A 98 13.00 6.78 8.67
CA SER A 98 13.91 6.43 9.75
C SER A 98 14.05 4.90 9.85
N ARG A 99 15.15 4.39 10.42
CA ARG A 99 15.35 2.93 10.62
C ARG A 99 14.19 2.29 11.38
N LEU A 100 13.60 3.01 12.32
CA LEU A 100 12.43 2.57 13.09
C LEU A 100 11.18 2.43 12.23
N PHE A 101 10.92 3.38 11.31
CA PHE A 101 9.81 3.28 10.37
C PHE A 101 9.96 2.07 9.44
N ARG A 102 11.18 1.80 8.96
CA ARG A 102 11.45 0.62 8.12
C ARG A 102 11.22 -0.69 8.89
N LEU A 103 11.66 -0.75 10.15
CA LEU A 103 11.42 -1.91 11.01
C LEU A 103 9.92 -2.09 11.28
N TYR A 104 9.20 -1.01 11.55
CA TYR A 104 7.75 -1.03 11.75
C TYR A 104 6.99 -1.56 10.54
N VAL A 105 7.35 -1.10 9.33
CA VAL A 105 6.76 -1.58 8.08
C VAL A 105 7.11 -3.05 7.84
N MET A 106 8.36 -3.46 8.08
CA MET A 106 8.78 -4.85 7.96
C MET A 106 7.98 -5.76 8.92
N LEU A 107 7.85 -5.38 10.19
CA LEU A 107 7.06 -6.12 11.18
C LEU A 107 5.59 -6.19 10.77
N GLY A 108 5.04 -5.09 10.23
CA GLY A 108 3.68 -5.05 9.72
C GLY A 108 3.43 -6.00 8.57
N THR A 109 4.34 -6.07 7.60
CA THR A 109 4.21 -7.00 6.49
C THR A 109 4.34 -8.45 6.98
N THR A 110 5.26 -8.73 7.90
CA THR A 110 5.44 -10.08 8.45
C THR A 110 4.21 -10.53 9.25
N ILE A 111 3.76 -9.73 10.20
CA ILE A 111 2.63 -10.06 11.09
C ILE A 111 1.29 -9.97 10.35
N GLY A 112 1.13 -8.99 9.47
CA GLY A 112 -0.12 -8.67 8.79
C GLY A 112 -0.38 -9.45 7.50
N LEU A 113 0.66 -9.89 6.79
CA LEU A 113 0.54 -10.58 5.50
C LEU A 113 1.15 -11.98 5.51
N PHE A 114 2.45 -12.10 5.76
CA PHE A 114 3.17 -13.37 5.59
C PHE A 114 2.73 -14.44 6.58
N LEU A 115 2.64 -14.10 7.87
CA LEU A 115 2.25 -15.05 8.91
C LEU A 115 0.79 -15.52 8.74
N PRO A 116 -0.22 -14.65 8.51
CA PRO A 116 -1.59 -15.08 8.24
C PRO A 116 -1.71 -15.89 6.95
N LEU A 117 -0.95 -15.55 5.90
CA LEU A 117 -0.91 -16.34 4.68
C LEU A 117 -0.36 -17.74 4.93
N ALA A 118 0.75 -17.85 5.66
CA ALA A 118 1.33 -19.13 6.05
C ALA A 118 0.36 -19.94 6.94
N TYR A 119 -0.40 -19.27 7.82
CA TYR A 119 -1.42 -19.90 8.65
C TYR A 119 -2.57 -20.47 7.81
N VAL A 120 -3.06 -19.73 6.81
CA VAL A 120 -4.09 -20.21 5.88
C VAL A 120 -3.58 -21.39 5.05
N LEU A 121 -2.38 -21.30 4.47
CA LEU A 121 -1.79 -22.40 3.70
C LEU A 121 -1.52 -23.64 4.57
N GLY A 122 -1.01 -23.44 5.78
CA GLY A 122 -0.81 -24.50 6.75
C GLY A 122 -2.12 -25.13 7.24
N GLY A 123 -3.20 -24.34 7.30
CA GLY A 123 -4.56 -24.80 7.58
C GLY A 123 -5.09 -25.69 6.45
N PHE A 124 -4.94 -25.28 5.20
CA PHE A 124 -5.28 -26.12 4.04
C PHE A 124 -4.51 -27.44 4.03
N ALA A 125 -3.19 -27.40 4.27
CA ALA A 125 -2.35 -28.59 4.29
C ALA A 125 -2.73 -29.58 5.41
N ARG A 126 -3.35 -29.09 6.49
CA ARG A 126 -3.79 -29.90 7.64
C ARG A 126 -5.29 -30.24 7.62
N GLY A 127 -6.05 -29.72 6.65
CA GLY A 127 -7.52 -29.86 6.63
C GLY A 127 -8.24 -29.08 7.74
N ASP A 128 -7.61 -28.03 8.27
CA ASP A 128 -8.16 -27.18 9.34
C ASP A 128 -9.00 -26.05 8.73
N ASP A 129 -10.19 -26.40 8.26
CA ASP A 129 -11.13 -25.47 7.61
C ASP A 129 -11.47 -24.27 8.49
N HIS A 130 -11.45 -24.47 9.80
CA HIS A 130 -11.72 -23.43 10.78
C HIS A 130 -10.62 -22.36 10.73
N ALA A 131 -9.35 -22.74 10.89
CA ALA A 131 -8.22 -21.83 10.78
C ALA A 131 -8.19 -21.05 9.47
N VAL A 132 -8.51 -21.74 8.36
CA VAL A 132 -8.60 -21.13 7.03
C VAL A 132 -9.71 -20.08 7.00
N ARG A 133 -10.93 -20.42 7.43
CA ARG A 133 -12.09 -19.52 7.39
C ARG A 133 -11.93 -18.30 8.30
N SER A 134 -11.29 -18.43 9.46
CA SER A 134 -11.11 -17.30 10.38
C SER A 134 -10.10 -16.26 9.85
N ALA A 135 -9.01 -16.71 9.24
CA ALA A 135 -7.91 -15.84 8.81
C ALA A 135 -8.05 -15.29 7.37
N THR A 136 -8.81 -15.98 6.51
CA THR A 136 -9.00 -15.59 5.10
C THR A 136 -9.62 -14.20 4.92
N PRO A 137 -10.69 -13.79 5.65
CA PRO A 137 -11.30 -12.48 5.48
C PRO A 137 -10.33 -11.31 5.75
N HIS A 138 -9.39 -11.51 6.69
CA HIS A 138 -8.33 -10.54 6.98
C HIS A 138 -7.38 -10.36 5.78
N LEU A 139 -6.91 -11.46 5.19
CA LEU A 139 -6.05 -11.43 4.00
C LEU A 139 -6.77 -10.84 2.79
N PHE A 140 -8.04 -11.21 2.61
CA PHE A 140 -8.89 -10.67 1.54
C PHE A 140 -8.99 -9.14 1.60
N LEU A 141 -9.30 -8.59 2.78
CA LEU A 141 -9.39 -7.13 2.96
C LEU A 141 -8.04 -6.45 2.78
N LEU A 142 -6.94 -7.07 3.21
CA LEU A 142 -5.60 -6.54 3.00
C LEU A 142 -5.25 -6.48 1.52
N SER A 143 -5.56 -7.51 0.75
CA SER A 143 -5.34 -7.53 -0.70
C SER A 143 -6.18 -6.48 -1.42
N PHE A 144 -7.45 -6.34 -1.06
CA PHE A 144 -8.31 -5.29 -1.60
C PHE A 144 -7.83 -3.90 -1.25
N GLN A 145 -7.32 -3.70 -0.03
CA GLN A 145 -6.74 -2.44 0.40
C GLN A 145 -5.53 -2.08 -0.48
N ILE A 146 -4.56 -2.99 -0.62
CA ILE A 146 -3.35 -2.75 -1.42
C ILE A 146 -3.72 -2.47 -2.88
N LEU A 147 -4.66 -3.25 -3.45
CA LEU A 147 -5.16 -3.03 -4.80
C LEU A 147 -5.82 -1.63 -4.94
N THR A 148 -6.67 -1.26 -3.98
CA THR A 148 -7.37 0.04 -4.00
C THR A 148 -6.38 1.19 -3.88
N GLU A 149 -5.40 1.09 -2.99
CA GLU A 149 -4.34 2.09 -2.82
C GLU A 149 -3.49 2.24 -4.08
N ASN A 150 -3.13 1.14 -4.73
CA ASN A 150 -2.35 1.14 -5.96
C ASN A 150 -3.14 1.77 -7.11
N VAL A 151 -4.41 1.38 -7.31
CA VAL A 151 -5.29 1.94 -8.34
C VAL A 151 -5.49 3.45 -8.13
N ILE A 152 -5.76 3.88 -6.89
CA ILE A 152 -5.97 5.30 -6.57
C ILE A 152 -4.68 6.11 -6.73
N SER A 153 -3.53 5.55 -6.35
CA SER A 153 -2.23 6.20 -6.51
C SER A 153 -1.80 6.28 -7.98
N GLY A 154 -2.08 5.23 -8.76
CA GLY A 154 -1.77 5.14 -10.18
C GLY A 154 -2.65 6.07 -11.03
N LEU A 155 -3.91 6.29 -10.64
CA LEU A 155 -4.82 7.12 -11.42
C LEU A 155 -4.53 8.62 -11.32
N SER A 156 -3.71 9.11 -10.38
CA SER A 156 -3.44 10.54 -10.11
C SER A 156 -4.67 11.45 -9.93
N LEU A 157 -5.89 10.93 -10.10
CA LEU A 157 -7.17 11.63 -10.04
C LEU A 157 -7.62 11.95 -8.62
N PHE A 158 -7.07 11.25 -7.63
CA PHE A 158 -7.50 11.35 -6.24
C PHE A 158 -6.59 12.26 -5.42
N SER A 159 -7.19 13.12 -4.59
CA SER A 159 -6.52 14.03 -3.68
C SER A 159 -5.86 13.30 -2.49
N SER A 160 -4.92 13.97 -1.82
CA SER A 160 -4.19 13.41 -0.66
C SER A 160 -5.10 12.89 0.47
N PRO A 161 -6.20 13.58 0.85
CA PRO A 161 -7.09 13.11 1.90
C PRO A 161 -7.83 11.84 1.50
N VAL A 162 -8.29 11.74 0.26
CA VAL A 162 -8.98 10.55 -0.25
C VAL A 162 -8.06 9.33 -0.21
N ARG A 163 -6.79 9.50 -0.62
CA ARG A 163 -5.76 8.46 -0.51
C ARG A 163 -5.53 8.02 0.93
N ALA A 164 -5.60 8.95 1.90
CA ALA A 164 -5.41 8.62 3.31
C ALA A 164 -6.63 7.93 3.94
N LEU A 165 -7.84 8.23 3.47
CA LEU A 165 -9.07 7.60 3.93
C LEU A 165 -9.16 6.12 3.54
N VAL A 166 -8.56 5.70 2.43
CA VAL A 166 -8.57 4.31 1.96
C VAL A 166 -7.98 3.34 2.99
N PRO A 167 -6.68 3.43 3.37
CA PRO A 167 -6.11 2.56 4.39
C PRO A 167 -6.85 2.69 5.71
N MET A 168 -7.38 3.86 6.04
CA MET A 168 -8.15 4.06 7.28
C MET A 168 -9.43 3.24 7.30
N LEU A 169 -10.26 3.34 6.27
CA LEU A 169 -11.54 2.62 6.19
C LEU A 169 -11.32 1.10 6.16
N TYR A 170 -10.34 0.63 5.39
CA TYR A 170 -9.98 -0.79 5.35
C TYR A 170 -9.39 -1.28 6.67
N THR A 171 -8.54 -0.50 7.34
CA THR A 171 -7.99 -0.86 8.65
C THR A 171 -9.08 -0.98 9.70
N THR A 172 -10.05 -0.05 9.72
CA THR A 172 -11.18 -0.12 10.65
C THR A 172 -12.01 -1.39 10.45
N ARG A 173 -12.36 -1.74 9.19
CA ARG A 173 -13.07 -3.00 8.93
C ARG A 173 -12.23 -4.22 9.30
N ARG A 174 -10.93 -4.20 8.97
CA ARG A 174 -10.00 -5.27 9.28
C ARG A 174 -9.89 -5.54 10.78
N VAL A 175 -9.87 -4.51 11.61
CA VAL A 175 -9.87 -4.67 13.07
C VAL A 175 -11.09 -5.46 13.54
N ILE A 176 -12.28 -5.18 13.00
CA ILE A 176 -13.51 -5.94 13.33
C ILE A 176 -13.35 -7.41 12.92
N VAL A 177 -12.84 -7.67 11.72
CA VAL A 177 -12.59 -9.03 11.23
C VAL A 177 -11.55 -9.78 12.08
N ILE A 178 -10.50 -9.09 12.53
CA ILE A 178 -9.49 -9.70 13.40
C ILE A 178 -10.09 -10.00 14.79
N ILE A 179 -10.98 -9.15 15.32
CA ILE A 179 -11.70 -9.44 16.57
C ILE A 179 -12.52 -10.72 16.41
N ASP A 180 -13.22 -10.88 15.28
CA ASP A 180 -13.96 -12.10 14.97
C ASP A 180 -13.00 -13.31 14.90
N TRP A 181 -11.83 -13.16 14.26
CA TRP A 181 -10.80 -14.21 14.23
C TRP A 181 -10.30 -14.58 15.63
N VAL A 182 -9.99 -13.60 16.48
CA VAL A 182 -9.58 -13.83 17.88
C VAL A 182 -10.68 -14.58 18.62
N ASN A 183 -11.93 -14.14 18.55
CA ASN A 183 -13.05 -14.82 19.20
C ASN A 183 -13.17 -16.28 18.73
N ASP A 184 -12.99 -16.51 17.44
CA ASP A 184 -13.11 -17.83 16.83
C ASP A 184 -12.03 -18.81 17.33
N VAL A 185 -10.76 -18.41 17.38
CA VAL A 185 -9.66 -19.26 17.88
C VAL A 185 -9.67 -19.46 19.39
N TRP A 186 -10.32 -18.58 20.14
CA TRP A 186 -10.45 -18.69 21.60
C TRP A 186 -11.67 -19.51 22.02
N MET A 187 -12.81 -19.37 21.33
CA MET A 187 -14.08 -19.95 21.76
C MET A 187 -14.42 -21.27 21.07
N ASN A 188 -14.07 -21.44 19.80
CA ASN A 188 -14.53 -22.60 19.02
C ASN A 188 -13.52 -23.75 18.97
N LYS A 189 -12.33 -23.55 19.53
CA LYS A 189 -11.24 -24.51 19.47
C LYS A 189 -10.78 -24.86 20.87
N THR A 190 -10.99 -26.13 21.26
CA THR A 190 -10.54 -26.68 22.55
C THR A 190 -9.58 -27.83 22.30
N LEU A 191 -8.37 -27.75 22.87
CA LEU A 191 -7.42 -28.85 22.86
C LEU A 191 -8.00 -30.05 23.62
N ARG A 192 -7.87 -31.25 23.06
CA ARG A 192 -8.18 -32.49 23.78
C ARG A 192 -6.93 -32.89 24.57
N ALA A 193 -7.12 -33.51 25.72
CA ALA A 193 -6.03 -33.85 26.65
C ALA A 193 -4.97 -34.83 26.08
N ASN A 194 -5.18 -35.39 24.88
CA ASN A 194 -4.34 -36.41 24.26
C ASN A 194 -3.76 -35.99 22.91
N ASP A 195 -3.79 -34.68 22.60
CA ASP A 195 -3.31 -34.15 21.33
C ASP A 195 -1.77 -34.19 21.24
N GLU A 196 -1.23 -34.46 20.04
CA GLU A 196 0.21 -34.44 19.82
C GLU A 196 0.78 -33.03 20.04
N LEU A 197 2.06 -32.94 20.44
CA LEU A 197 2.75 -31.65 20.62
C LEU A 197 2.65 -30.73 19.39
N LYS A 198 2.56 -31.31 18.19
CA LYS A 198 2.40 -30.57 16.93
C LYS A 198 1.05 -29.85 16.84
N ASP A 199 -0.03 -30.48 17.32
CA ASP A 199 -1.37 -29.92 17.30
C ASP A 199 -1.52 -28.84 18.37
N VAL A 200 -0.92 -29.05 19.54
CA VAL A 200 -0.81 -28.04 20.60
C VAL A 200 -0.06 -26.80 20.10
N ALA A 201 1.08 -27.00 19.42
CA ALA A 201 1.85 -25.90 18.85
C ALA A 201 1.08 -25.14 17.76
N TRP A 202 0.38 -25.85 16.86
CA TRP A 202 -0.45 -25.25 15.82
C TRP A 202 -1.59 -24.41 16.39
N PHE A 203 -2.25 -24.94 17.43
CA PHE A 203 -3.31 -24.27 18.16
C PHE A 203 -2.85 -22.95 18.79
N TRP A 204 -1.72 -22.98 19.51
CA TRP A 204 -1.16 -21.78 20.12
C TRP A 204 -0.66 -20.78 19.09
N PHE A 205 -0.08 -21.26 17.99
CA PHE A 205 0.37 -20.41 16.89
C PHE A 205 -0.77 -19.56 16.33
N GLY A 206 -1.94 -20.16 16.05
CA GLY A 206 -3.12 -19.42 15.57
C GLY A 206 -3.60 -18.35 16.56
N ARG A 207 -3.63 -18.65 17.87
CA ARG A 207 -4.05 -17.71 18.92
C ARG A 207 -3.10 -16.53 19.06
N VAL A 208 -1.80 -16.81 19.18
CA VAL A 208 -0.78 -15.76 19.30
C VAL A 208 -0.79 -14.89 18.04
N LEU A 209 -0.94 -15.51 16.86
CA LEU A 209 -0.99 -14.79 15.60
C LEU A 209 -2.20 -13.84 15.48
N ALA A 210 -3.39 -14.31 15.86
CA ALA A 210 -4.61 -13.49 15.84
C ALA A 210 -4.48 -12.28 16.80
N VAL A 211 -4.00 -12.51 18.03
CA VAL A 211 -3.80 -11.44 19.02
C VAL A 211 -2.71 -10.46 18.58
N ALA A 212 -1.60 -10.95 18.04
CA ALA A 212 -0.52 -10.09 17.53
C ALA A 212 -1.01 -9.19 16.38
N ASN A 213 -1.82 -9.74 15.47
CA ASN A 213 -2.48 -8.96 14.41
C ASN A 213 -3.41 -7.89 14.99
N LEU A 214 -4.22 -8.25 15.99
CA LEU A 214 -5.15 -7.30 16.61
C LEU A 214 -4.40 -6.12 17.23
N VAL A 215 -3.38 -6.40 18.04
CA VAL A 215 -2.57 -5.38 18.70
C VAL A 215 -1.87 -4.50 17.66
N TYR A 216 -1.26 -5.11 16.64
CA TYR A 216 -0.56 -4.36 15.58
C TYR A 216 -1.51 -3.40 14.85
N PHE A 217 -2.67 -3.89 14.39
CA PHE A 217 -3.60 -3.07 13.62
C PHE A 217 -4.37 -2.06 14.47
N MET A 218 -4.62 -2.35 15.76
CA MET A 218 -5.17 -1.37 16.70
C MET A 218 -4.19 -0.21 16.94
N VAL A 219 -2.92 -0.52 17.21
CA VAL A 219 -1.88 0.51 17.36
C VAL A 219 -1.70 1.30 16.06
N ASN A 220 -1.67 0.61 14.91
CA ASN A 220 -1.63 1.29 13.62
C ASN A 220 -2.82 2.26 13.44
N LEU A 221 -4.04 1.81 13.75
CA LEU A 221 -5.24 2.64 13.60
C LEU A 221 -5.24 3.85 14.55
N LEU A 222 -5.03 3.60 15.84
CA LEU A 222 -5.23 4.59 16.90
C LEU A 222 -4.02 5.50 17.14
N CYS A 223 -2.80 5.03 16.89
CA CYS A 223 -1.57 5.78 17.18
C CYS A 223 -0.91 6.36 15.93
N PHE A 224 -1.17 5.81 14.74
CA PHE A 224 -0.55 6.26 13.50
C PHE A 224 -1.56 6.84 12.50
N LEU A 225 -2.59 6.07 12.16
CA LEU A 225 -3.47 6.38 11.04
C LEU A 225 -4.40 7.55 11.35
N ILE A 226 -5.09 7.50 12.49
CA ILE A 226 -6.03 8.54 12.94
C ILE A 226 -5.30 9.81 13.41
N PRO A 227 -4.31 9.75 14.32
CA PRO A 227 -3.75 10.98 14.89
C PRO A 227 -2.65 11.63 14.04
N VAL A 228 -1.96 10.88 13.18
CA VAL A 228 -0.79 11.40 12.43
C VAL A 228 -1.06 11.45 10.93
N PHE A 229 -1.47 10.33 10.33
CA PHE A 229 -1.57 10.23 8.88
C PHE A 229 -2.73 11.05 8.31
N LEU A 230 -3.91 10.95 8.92
CA LEU A 230 -5.11 11.64 8.44
C LEU A 230 -5.01 13.17 8.56
N PRO A 231 -4.59 13.77 9.70
CA PRO A 231 -4.47 15.23 9.83
C PRO A 231 -3.44 15.81 8.86
N ARG A 232 -2.30 15.13 8.68
CA ARG A 232 -1.28 15.55 7.70
C ARG A 232 -1.80 15.55 6.27
N ALA A 233 -2.64 14.58 5.92
CA ALA A 233 -3.24 14.51 4.58
C ALA A 233 -4.24 15.67 4.35
N PHE A 234 -5.04 16.04 5.36
CA PHE A 234 -5.92 17.19 5.30
C PHE A 234 -5.15 18.51 5.25
N GLU A 235 -4.16 18.69 6.11
CA GLU A 235 -3.32 19.91 6.15
C GLU A 235 -2.66 20.17 4.80
N LYS A 236 -2.07 19.12 4.19
CA LYS A 236 -1.47 19.22 2.86
C LYS A 236 -2.48 19.67 1.81
N TYR A 237 -3.69 19.10 1.83
CA TYR A 237 -4.74 19.45 0.88
C TYR A 237 -5.24 20.89 1.04
N PHE A 238 -5.45 21.34 2.27
CA PHE A 238 -5.90 22.71 2.53
C PHE A 238 -4.82 23.72 2.13
N LYS A 239 -3.55 23.43 2.42
CA LYS A 239 -2.44 24.27 1.97
C LYS A 239 -2.36 24.37 0.44
N GLU A 240 -2.47 23.25 -0.27
CA GLU A 240 -2.50 23.23 -1.74
C GLU A 240 -3.69 24.06 -2.30
N ARG A 241 -4.84 24.03 -1.63
CA ARG A 241 -6.01 24.83 -1.98
C ARG A 241 -5.79 26.32 -1.78
N ASP A 242 -5.24 26.71 -0.64
CA ASP A 242 -5.03 28.11 -0.31
C ASP A 242 -3.97 28.73 -1.25
N GLU A 243 -2.91 27.97 -1.59
CA GLU A 243 -1.92 28.37 -2.60
C GLU A 243 -2.54 28.53 -3.99
N LEU A 244 -3.46 27.65 -4.40
CA LEU A 244 -4.16 27.78 -5.68
C LEU A 244 -5.06 29.02 -5.72
N HIS A 245 -5.79 29.31 -4.63
CA HIS A 245 -6.61 30.51 -4.53
C HIS A 245 -5.78 31.80 -4.56
N ALA A 246 -4.61 31.80 -3.91
CA ALA A 246 -3.68 32.93 -3.97
C ALA A 246 -3.20 33.20 -5.41
N LYS A 247 -2.77 32.15 -6.13
CA LYS A 247 -2.35 32.27 -7.54
C LYS A 247 -3.47 32.77 -8.45
N MET A 248 -4.68 32.24 -8.32
CA MET A 248 -5.83 32.73 -9.08
C MET A 248 -6.16 34.20 -8.77
N ALA A 249 -5.96 34.65 -7.54
CA ALA A 249 -6.18 36.05 -7.16
C ALA A 249 -5.09 36.98 -7.75
N GLU A 250 -3.83 36.53 -7.78
CA GLU A 250 -2.72 37.25 -8.42
C GLU A 250 -2.94 37.35 -9.94
N ASP A 251 -3.24 36.25 -10.63
CA ASP A 251 -3.50 36.22 -12.07
C ASP A 251 -4.65 37.17 -12.46
N LYS A 252 -5.70 37.23 -11.64
CA LYS A 252 -6.83 38.14 -11.83
C LYS A 252 -6.44 39.60 -11.64
N ARG A 253 -5.51 39.91 -10.74
CA ARG A 253 -4.98 41.28 -10.56
C ARG A 253 -4.11 41.69 -11.75
N TYR A 254 -3.20 40.84 -12.18
CA TYR A 254 -2.37 41.09 -13.37
C TYR A 254 -3.21 41.31 -14.63
N SER A 255 -4.26 40.51 -14.84
CA SER A 255 -5.17 40.66 -15.98
C SER A 255 -5.85 42.05 -15.97
N ARG A 256 -6.37 42.48 -14.81
CA ARG A 256 -7.00 43.80 -14.64
C ARG A 256 -6.05 44.97 -14.88
N GLU A 257 -4.81 44.87 -14.38
CA GLU A 257 -3.79 45.90 -14.62
C GLU A 257 -3.40 45.98 -16.11
N SER A 258 -3.35 44.83 -16.80
CA SER A 258 -3.06 44.79 -18.23
C SER A 258 -4.17 45.38 -19.10
N ASP A 259 -5.44 45.18 -18.69
CA ASP A 259 -6.60 45.76 -19.39
C ASP A 259 -6.68 47.28 -19.18
N SER A 260 -6.37 47.77 -17.97
CA SER A 260 -6.31 49.20 -17.68
C SER A 260 -5.28 49.93 -18.53
N LYS A 261 -4.09 49.34 -18.73
CA LYS A 261 -3.02 49.94 -19.54
C LYS A 261 -3.29 49.95 -21.04
N LYS A 262 -4.26 49.17 -21.52
CA LYS A 262 -4.68 49.17 -22.94
C LYS A 262 -5.81 50.16 -23.23
N ALA A 263 -6.45 50.70 -22.20
CA ALA A 263 -7.58 51.62 -22.32
C ALA A 263 -7.17 53.11 -22.22
N GLU A 264 -5.92 53.40 -21.81
CA GLU A 264 -5.25 54.71 -21.96
C GLU A 264 -4.47 54.79 -23.27
#